data_AF-A0A3N5HJR9-F1
#
_entry.id   AF-A0A3N5HJR9-F1
#
_cell.length_a   1.000
_cell.length_b   1.000
_cell.length_c   1.000
_cell.angle_alpha   90.00
_cell.angle_beta   90.00
_cell.angle_gamma   90.00
#
_symmetry.space_group_name_H-M   'P 1'
#
loop_
_entity.id
_entity.type
_entity.pdbx_description
1 polymer ?
#
loop_
_entity_poly.entity_id
_entity_poly.type
_entity_poly.pdbx_seq_one_letter_code
_entity_poly.pdbx_strand_id
1 'polypeptide(L)'
;MERASEEDANTGRVEAATNGGEGQPGDGEKSASAQGGTGRRLGSRDRELISLLGVSRYLTVRQILRLGLGATTAKAMQYRLRGLSGEGTAYKVRPFNPPVVRQLGFRAFDGEPQQLWSLTTAGYAVAGAQLRRPLRVPRTDVGAAFAEHFVLLTDLFVEMVRPYLQASVELRDLPFLWDVTDQVELPWREGSISGKERTRVVRPDAVVEIPAARRRFFIECETGTHTLVPRGPEKHQATLRKLERYDDYVCGLVDGRAGLSHYQVRYPDGWPCEVLFLVPGGPRQQSTEAVVATFRSSRNAKCVSARALSRPSADAYLKGFLPPPQASTASREPSAAARPGTPLFYGEVDHLAVKTFVLETSAALKQANLALRQRRLPLVPEPASRAGMLAFLKRAQAEMQRRRGSPSPA
;
A
#
# COMPACT_ATOMS: atom_id res chain seq x y z
N MET A 1 -38.26 56.44 25.50
CA MET A 1 -38.17 57.63 24.63
C MET A 1 -38.13 57.13 23.19
N GLU A 2 -39.22 57.41 22.48
CA GLU A 2 -39.43 57.49 21.01
C GLU A 2 -38.99 56.28 20.14
N ARG A 3 -39.92 55.44 19.62
CA ARG A 3 -40.80 55.60 18.42
C ARG A 3 -39.98 55.64 17.11
N ALA A 4 -40.26 54.95 16.00
CA ALA A 4 -41.46 54.38 15.37
C ALA A 4 -41.03 53.26 14.36
N SER A 5 -41.77 52.17 14.07
CA SER A 5 -42.87 52.00 13.07
C SER A 5 -42.42 52.27 11.61
N GLU A 6 -42.75 51.59 10.52
CA GLU A 6 -43.88 50.78 9.97
C GLU A 6 -43.30 49.97 8.76
N GLU A 7 -43.69 48.74 8.43
CA GLU A 7 -44.98 48.21 7.91
C GLU A 7 -45.13 48.31 6.36
N ASP A 8 -45.29 47.12 5.76
CA ASP A 8 -46.05 46.68 4.58
C ASP A 8 -46.18 47.52 3.28
N ALA A 9 -45.99 46.83 2.14
CA ALA A 9 -46.99 46.84 1.06
C ALA A 9 -46.81 45.68 0.06
N ASN A 10 -47.85 44.83 0.06
CA ASN A 10 -48.27 43.85 -0.94
C ASN A 10 -48.83 44.53 -2.22
N THR A 11 -49.14 43.71 -3.24
CA THR A 11 -49.84 43.93 -4.53
C THR A 11 -48.92 43.92 -5.77
N GLY A 12 -49.23 43.24 -6.87
CA GLY A 12 -50.45 42.54 -7.27
C GLY A 12 -50.24 41.69 -8.52
N ARG A 13 -51.19 40.78 -8.69
CA ARG A 13 -51.41 39.73 -9.68
C ARG A 13 -52.04 40.28 -10.97
N VAL A 14 -51.95 39.51 -12.08
CA VAL A 14 -52.97 39.19 -13.13
C VAL A 14 -52.19 38.76 -14.40
N GLU A 15 -52.16 37.52 -14.89
CA GLU A 15 -53.18 36.58 -15.44
C GLU A 15 -53.26 36.57 -17.00
N ALA A 16 -53.62 35.39 -17.52
CA ALA A 16 -54.01 34.99 -18.89
C ALA A 16 -52.88 34.54 -19.86
N ALA A 17 -53.03 33.48 -20.67
CA ALA A 17 -54.02 32.41 -20.77
C ALA A 17 -53.53 31.30 -21.74
N THR A 18 -53.79 30.06 -21.33
CA THR A 18 -54.16 28.81 -22.02
C THR A 18 -54.26 28.69 -23.56
N ASN A 19 -53.74 27.57 -24.09
CA ASN A 19 -54.42 26.53 -24.91
C ASN A 19 -53.40 25.40 -25.18
N GLY A 20 -53.64 24.08 -25.05
CA GLY A 20 -54.86 23.28 -25.17
C GLY A 20 -54.73 22.38 -26.40
N GLY A 21 -54.58 21.04 -26.23
CA GLY A 21 -54.54 20.09 -27.35
C GLY A 21 -54.06 18.67 -27.00
N GLU A 22 -55.01 17.82 -26.61
CA GLU A 22 -54.99 16.34 -26.55
C GLU A 22 -54.57 15.72 -27.90
N GLY A 23 -54.08 14.49 -28.11
CA GLY A 23 -53.96 13.25 -27.35
C GLY A 23 -54.06 12.09 -28.38
N GLN A 24 -53.11 11.15 -28.42
CA GLN A 24 -53.34 9.76 -28.85
C GLN A 24 -52.14 8.83 -28.49
N PRO A 25 -52.41 7.58 -28.07
CA PRO A 25 -51.39 6.64 -27.60
C PRO A 25 -50.89 5.75 -28.75
N GLY A 26 -49.58 5.74 -28.99
CA GLY A 26 -48.93 4.78 -29.88
C GLY A 26 -48.17 3.76 -29.05
N ASP A 27 -48.68 2.53 -29.01
CA ASP A 27 -47.97 1.35 -28.55
C ASP A 27 -46.65 1.20 -29.29
N GLY A 28 -45.56 1.44 -28.58
CA GLY A 28 -44.21 1.16 -29.02
C GLY A 28 -43.51 0.36 -27.94
N GLU A 29 -43.42 -0.95 -28.16
CA GLU A 29 -42.48 -1.85 -27.49
C GLU A 29 -41.06 -1.28 -27.56
N LYS A 30 -40.73 -0.41 -26.62
CA LYS A 30 -39.36 -0.06 -26.31
C LYS A 30 -38.84 -1.16 -25.41
N SER A 31 -38.27 -2.17 -26.07
CA SER A 31 -37.18 -2.98 -25.50
C SER A 31 -36.32 -2.07 -24.64
N ALA A 32 -36.43 -2.24 -23.32
CA ALA A 32 -35.58 -1.59 -22.34
C ALA A 32 -34.17 -2.13 -22.56
N SER A 33 -33.46 -1.53 -23.50
CA SER A 33 -32.02 -1.63 -23.58
C SER A 33 -31.49 -1.24 -22.22
N ALA A 34 -30.90 -2.21 -21.53
CA ALA A 34 -30.17 -1.98 -20.31
C ALA A 34 -29.09 -0.94 -20.64
N GLN A 35 -29.38 0.33 -20.34
CA GLN A 35 -28.41 1.40 -20.32
C GLN A 35 -27.41 1.07 -19.22
N GLY A 36 -26.40 0.26 -19.57
CA GLY A 36 -25.21 0.06 -18.78
C GLY A 36 -24.53 1.41 -18.63
N GLY A 37 -24.82 2.10 -17.51
CA GLY A 37 -24.24 3.40 -17.21
C GLY A 37 -22.72 3.32 -17.38
N THR A 38 -22.19 4.12 -18.30
CA THR A 38 -20.76 4.20 -18.61
C THR A 38 -19.98 4.45 -17.34
N GLY A 39 -19.38 3.41 -16.75
CA GLY A 39 -18.68 3.52 -15.47
C GLY A 39 -17.63 4.64 -15.50
N ARG A 40 -17.47 5.37 -14.39
CA ARG A 40 -16.41 6.39 -14.25
C ARG A 40 -15.09 5.72 -14.64
N ARG A 41 -14.32 6.32 -15.56
CA ARG A 41 -12.98 5.84 -15.96
C ARG A 41 -11.92 6.51 -15.09
N LEU A 42 -10.82 5.79 -14.83
CA LEU A 42 -9.66 6.35 -14.12
C LEU A 42 -8.89 7.29 -15.06
N GLY A 43 -8.78 8.56 -14.66
CA GLY A 43 -7.91 9.53 -15.32
C GLY A 43 -6.42 9.26 -15.05
N SER A 44 -5.54 9.95 -15.78
CA SER A 44 -4.08 9.84 -15.61
C SER A 44 -3.64 10.12 -14.16
N ARG A 45 -4.11 11.23 -13.58
CA ARG A 45 -3.83 11.59 -12.18
C ARG A 45 -4.33 10.54 -11.20
N ASP A 46 -5.45 9.86 -11.48
CA ASP A 46 -5.99 8.81 -10.59
C ASP A 46 -5.06 7.60 -10.60
N ARG A 47 -4.57 7.20 -11.78
CA ARG A 47 -3.60 6.10 -11.91
C ARG A 47 -2.27 6.42 -11.25
N GLU A 48 -1.81 7.67 -11.33
CA GLU A 48 -0.60 8.14 -10.66
C GLU A 48 -0.73 8.07 -9.13
N LEU A 49 -1.84 8.60 -8.57
CA LEU A 49 -2.16 8.47 -7.15
C LEU A 49 -2.23 7.00 -6.70
N ILE A 50 -2.90 6.16 -7.48
CA ILE A 50 -3.01 4.72 -7.21
C ILE A 50 -1.62 4.06 -7.21
N SER A 51 -0.74 4.45 -8.14
CA SER A 51 0.62 3.92 -8.22
C SER A 51 1.46 4.35 -7.02
N LEU A 52 1.37 5.61 -6.60
CA LEU A 52 2.01 6.12 -5.38
C LEU A 52 1.58 5.34 -4.14
N LEU A 53 0.28 5.15 -3.94
CA LEU A 53 -0.26 4.32 -2.86
C LEU A 53 0.17 2.86 -2.96
N GLY A 54 0.39 2.35 -4.18
CA GLY A 54 0.90 1.00 -4.40
C GLY A 54 2.33 0.82 -3.94
N VAL A 55 3.17 1.84 -4.14
CA VAL A 55 4.58 1.85 -3.72
C VAL A 55 4.74 2.17 -2.23
N SER A 56 4.03 3.19 -1.73
CA SER A 56 4.18 3.66 -0.34
C SER A 56 3.26 2.97 0.67
N ARG A 57 2.32 2.14 0.20
CA ARG A 57 1.25 1.45 0.95
C ARG A 57 0.19 2.36 1.58
N TYR A 58 0.62 3.43 2.24
CA TYR A 58 -0.25 4.41 2.89
C TYR A 58 0.18 5.83 2.54
N LEU A 59 -0.79 6.74 2.47
CA LEU A 59 -0.55 8.18 2.48
C LEU A 59 -1.66 8.91 3.25
N THR A 60 -1.30 10.01 3.91
CA THR A 60 -2.27 10.97 4.43
C THR A 60 -2.73 11.93 3.32
N VAL A 61 -3.88 12.60 3.53
CA VAL A 61 -4.33 13.66 2.60
C VAL A 61 -3.28 14.77 2.47
N ARG A 62 -2.62 15.15 3.57
CA ARG A 62 -1.56 16.16 3.59
C ARG A 62 -0.37 15.76 2.71
N GLN A 63 0.05 14.49 2.80
CA GLN A 63 1.11 13.94 1.96
C GLN A 63 0.73 13.94 0.48
N ILE A 64 -0.51 13.53 0.16
CA ILE A 64 -1.00 13.52 -1.22
C ILE A 64 -1.04 14.93 -1.81
N LEU A 65 -1.44 15.94 -1.03
CA LEU A 65 -1.41 17.34 -1.48
C LEU A 65 0.01 17.83 -1.76
N ARG A 66 0.98 17.46 -0.91
CA ARG A 66 2.39 17.82 -1.11
C ARG A 66 2.98 17.24 -2.40
N LEU A 67 2.50 16.07 -2.82
CA LEU A 67 2.88 15.45 -4.09
C LEU A 67 2.32 16.18 -5.33
N GLY A 68 1.38 17.12 -5.16
CA GLY A 68 0.93 18.00 -6.25
C GLY A 68 0.01 17.34 -7.28
N LEU A 69 -0.71 16.26 -6.93
CA LEU A 69 -1.53 15.46 -7.85
C LEU A 69 -2.86 16.11 -8.29
N GLY A 70 -2.87 17.43 -8.47
CA GLY A 70 -3.95 18.19 -9.11
C GLY A 70 -5.09 18.66 -8.20
N ALA A 71 -5.18 18.22 -6.95
CA ALA A 71 -6.07 18.87 -5.97
C ALA A 71 -5.27 19.91 -5.18
N THR A 72 -5.81 21.14 -5.08
CA THR A 72 -5.18 22.24 -4.35
C THR A 72 -5.63 22.33 -2.89
N THR A 73 -6.73 21.66 -2.53
CA THR A 73 -7.30 21.72 -1.17
C THR A 73 -7.54 20.32 -0.60
N ALA A 74 -7.44 20.20 0.73
CA ALA A 74 -7.73 18.95 1.44
C ALA A 74 -9.16 18.46 1.19
N LYS A 75 -10.13 19.38 1.14
CA LYS A 75 -11.53 19.07 0.85
C LYS A 75 -11.70 18.46 -0.55
N ALA A 76 -11.08 19.05 -1.58
CA ALA A 76 -11.13 18.50 -2.95
C ALA A 76 -10.47 17.12 -3.04
N MET A 77 -9.33 16.93 -2.37
CA MET A 77 -8.64 15.64 -2.32
C MET A 77 -9.47 14.57 -1.59
N GLN A 78 -10.10 14.91 -0.47
CA GLN A 78 -11.02 14.00 0.24
C GLN A 78 -12.19 13.58 -0.64
N TYR A 79 -12.82 14.51 -1.37
CA TYR A 79 -13.89 14.18 -2.32
C TYR A 79 -13.42 13.21 -3.40
N ARG A 80 -12.25 13.47 -3.98
CA ARG A 80 -11.65 12.59 -4.98
C ARG A 80 -11.40 11.18 -4.42
N LEU A 81 -10.81 11.08 -3.23
CA LEU A 81 -10.52 9.82 -2.55
C LEU A 81 -11.80 9.05 -2.19
N ARG A 82 -12.84 9.72 -1.69
CA ARG A 82 -14.17 9.11 -1.47
C ARG A 82 -14.81 8.59 -2.75
N GLY A 83 -14.66 9.32 -3.85
CA GLY A 83 -15.09 8.83 -5.16
C GLY A 83 -14.38 7.55 -5.57
N LEU A 84 -13.06 7.47 -5.35
CA LEU A 84 -12.24 6.29 -5.65
C LEU A 84 -12.47 5.13 -4.67
N SER A 85 -12.94 5.39 -3.45
CA SER A 85 -13.31 4.36 -2.47
C SER A 85 -14.72 3.82 -2.64
N GLY A 86 -15.47 4.32 -3.62
CA GLY A 86 -16.86 3.93 -3.84
C GLY A 86 -17.86 4.60 -2.88
N GLU A 87 -17.38 5.43 -1.95
CA GLU A 87 -18.20 6.22 -1.01
C GLU A 87 -18.72 7.54 -1.61
N GLY A 88 -18.58 7.72 -2.92
CA GLY A 88 -19.12 8.86 -3.62
C GLY A 88 -20.66 8.85 -3.65
N THR A 89 -21.29 10.01 -3.50
CA THR A 89 -22.72 10.19 -3.77
C THR A 89 -22.93 10.68 -5.19
N ALA A 90 -24.01 10.23 -5.86
CA ALA A 90 -24.32 10.62 -7.24
C ALA A 90 -24.31 12.15 -7.46
N TYR A 91 -24.64 12.91 -6.42
CA TYR A 91 -24.75 14.37 -6.44
C TYR A 91 -23.44 15.14 -6.22
N LYS A 92 -22.41 14.53 -5.61
CA LYS A 92 -21.14 15.22 -5.29
C LYS A 92 -19.95 14.61 -6.02
N VAL A 93 -19.82 13.29 -5.99
CA VAL A 93 -18.71 12.57 -6.62
C VAL A 93 -19.21 11.21 -7.06
N ARG A 94 -19.13 10.92 -8.36
CA ARG A 94 -19.54 9.63 -8.89
C ARG A 94 -18.68 8.51 -8.29
N PRO A 95 -19.27 7.50 -7.63
CA PRO A 95 -18.52 6.40 -7.04
C PRO A 95 -17.84 5.57 -8.13
N PHE A 96 -16.64 5.09 -7.82
CA PHE A 96 -15.88 4.19 -8.67
C PHE A 96 -16.14 2.74 -8.25
N ASN A 97 -16.49 1.87 -9.20
CA ASN A 97 -16.82 0.47 -8.94
C ASN A 97 -16.05 -0.44 -9.91
N PRO A 98 -15.21 -1.37 -9.42
CA PRO A 98 -14.92 -1.66 -8.02
C PRO A 98 -14.08 -0.55 -7.35
N PRO A 99 -14.24 -0.31 -6.04
CA PRO A 99 -13.43 0.68 -5.33
C PRO A 99 -11.96 0.32 -5.39
N VAL A 100 -11.10 1.32 -5.63
CA VAL A 100 -9.65 1.14 -5.83
C VAL A 100 -8.82 1.65 -4.66
N VAL A 101 -9.40 2.53 -3.83
CA VAL A 101 -8.78 3.00 -2.58
C VAL A 101 -9.69 2.73 -1.40
N ARG A 102 -9.14 2.77 -0.20
CA ARG A 102 -9.88 2.63 1.07
C ARG A 102 -9.26 3.54 2.13
N GLN A 103 -10.08 3.89 3.11
CA GLN A 103 -9.69 4.70 4.24
C GLN A 103 -9.37 3.81 5.45
N LEU A 104 -8.35 4.22 6.21
CA LEU A 104 -8.00 3.67 7.52
C LEU A 104 -7.94 4.82 8.53
N GLY A 105 -8.65 4.65 9.64
CA GLY A 105 -8.69 5.62 10.74
C GLY A 105 -7.87 5.15 11.93
N PHE A 106 -7.04 6.03 12.46
CA PHE A 106 -6.21 5.80 13.63
C PHE A 106 -6.26 7.01 14.57
N ARG A 107 -5.74 6.85 15.78
CA ARG A 107 -5.39 7.95 16.67
C ARG A 107 -3.88 8.00 16.79
N ALA A 108 -3.31 9.18 16.62
CA ALA A 108 -1.92 9.46 16.94
C ALA A 108 -1.69 9.36 18.46
N PHE A 109 -0.44 9.37 18.91
CA PHE A 109 -0.01 9.31 20.31
C PHE A 109 -0.49 10.52 21.11
N ASP A 110 -0.69 11.66 20.45
CA ASP A 110 -1.32 12.85 21.03
C ASP A 110 -2.86 12.74 21.12
N GLY A 111 -3.43 11.65 20.60
CA GLY A 111 -4.87 11.38 20.59
C GLY A 111 -5.61 11.91 19.35
N GLU A 112 -4.95 12.70 18.50
CA GLU A 112 -5.55 13.33 17.32
C GLU A 112 -5.94 12.27 16.28
N PRO A 113 -7.10 12.42 15.61
CA PRO A 113 -7.53 11.50 14.58
C PRO A 113 -6.62 11.61 13.36
N GLN A 114 -6.02 10.49 12.98
CA GLN A 114 -5.19 10.37 11.80
C GLN A 114 -5.85 9.47 10.76
N GLN A 115 -5.85 9.94 9.52
CA GLN A 115 -6.45 9.24 8.40
C GLN A 115 -5.39 8.83 7.37
N LEU A 116 -5.24 7.52 7.18
CA LEU A 116 -4.42 6.94 6.13
C LEU A 116 -5.31 6.45 4.99
N TRP A 117 -4.83 6.59 3.77
CA TRP A 117 -5.43 6.02 2.57
C TRP A 117 -4.55 4.91 2.05
N SER A 118 -5.17 3.80 1.62
CA SER A 118 -4.48 2.64 1.04
C SER A 118 -5.24 2.13 -0.18
N LEU A 119 -4.65 1.15 -0.87
CA LEU A 119 -5.31 0.47 -1.98
C LEU A 119 -6.19 -0.68 -1.49
N THR A 120 -7.25 -0.94 -2.25
CA THR A 120 -7.94 -2.24 -2.22
C THR A 120 -7.17 -3.26 -3.06
N THR A 121 -7.56 -4.54 -3.05
CA THR A 121 -6.98 -5.55 -3.96
C THR A 121 -7.12 -5.12 -5.43
N ALA A 122 -8.25 -4.50 -5.81
CA ALA A 122 -8.44 -3.98 -7.16
C ALA A 122 -7.49 -2.80 -7.45
N GLY A 123 -7.29 -1.91 -6.46
CA GLY A 123 -6.30 -0.84 -6.55
C GLY A 123 -4.87 -1.36 -6.79
N TYR A 124 -4.45 -2.38 -6.05
CA TYR A 124 -3.12 -2.98 -6.23
C TYR A 124 -2.92 -3.57 -7.63
N ALA A 125 -3.96 -4.18 -8.21
CA ALA A 125 -3.90 -4.65 -9.60
C ALA A 125 -3.73 -3.50 -10.61
N VAL A 126 -4.45 -2.39 -10.40
CA VAL A 126 -4.32 -1.18 -11.23
C VAL A 126 -2.92 -0.56 -11.09
N ALA A 127 -2.41 -0.44 -9.86
CA ALA A 127 -1.08 0.09 -9.58
C ALA A 127 0.02 -0.77 -10.21
N GLY A 128 -0.08 -2.10 -10.09
CA GLY A 128 0.90 -3.02 -10.70
C GLY A 128 0.92 -2.93 -12.22
N ALA A 129 -0.25 -2.81 -12.86
CA ALA A 129 -0.32 -2.60 -14.30
C ALA A 129 0.32 -1.27 -14.74
N GLN A 130 0.12 -0.19 -13.98
CA GLN A 130 0.70 1.12 -14.27
C GLN A 130 2.23 1.14 -14.07
N LEU A 131 2.71 0.48 -13.02
CA LEU A 131 4.14 0.35 -12.70
C LEU A 131 4.86 -0.73 -13.51
N ARG A 132 4.11 -1.52 -14.30
CA ARG A 132 4.61 -2.69 -15.05
C ARG A 132 5.35 -3.71 -14.18
N ARG A 133 4.94 -3.85 -12.92
CA ARG A 133 5.45 -4.87 -12.00
C ARG A 133 4.33 -5.38 -11.09
N PRO A 134 4.31 -6.67 -10.75
CA PRO A 134 3.35 -7.17 -9.77
C PRO A 134 3.61 -6.51 -8.40
N LEU A 135 2.53 -6.11 -7.73
CA LEU A 135 2.60 -5.61 -6.36
C LEU A 135 1.99 -6.63 -5.41
N ARG A 136 2.69 -6.92 -4.31
CA ARG A 136 2.18 -7.78 -3.25
C ARG A 136 1.08 -7.03 -2.48
N VAL A 137 -0.08 -7.65 -2.37
CA VAL A 137 -1.17 -7.15 -1.52
C VAL A 137 -0.83 -7.47 -0.05
N PRO A 138 -0.77 -6.47 0.84
CA PRO A 138 -0.58 -6.70 2.27
C PRO A 138 -1.66 -7.63 2.85
N ARG A 139 -1.24 -8.57 3.70
CA ARG A 139 -2.17 -9.51 4.36
C ARG A 139 -2.98 -8.85 5.47
N THR A 140 -2.37 -7.87 6.14
CA THR A 140 -2.94 -7.17 7.28
C THR A 140 -2.65 -5.68 7.18
N ASP A 141 -3.49 -4.86 7.79
CA ASP A 141 -3.18 -3.45 7.99
C ASP A 141 -2.27 -3.25 9.18
N VAL A 142 -1.65 -2.08 9.23
CA VAL A 142 -0.84 -1.67 10.37
C VAL A 142 -1.76 -1.34 11.55
N GLY A 143 -1.34 -1.74 12.75
CA GLY A 143 -2.03 -1.34 13.97
C GLY A 143 -1.81 0.15 14.28
N ALA A 144 -2.64 0.73 15.14
CA ALA A 144 -2.57 2.15 15.52
C ALA A 144 -1.17 2.57 16.01
N ALA A 145 -0.50 1.71 16.79
CA ALA A 145 0.86 1.95 17.30
C ALA A 145 1.92 2.13 16.20
N PHE A 146 1.67 1.64 14.98
CA PHE A 146 2.60 1.71 13.85
C PHE A 146 2.18 2.74 12.79
N ALA A 147 0.97 3.32 12.90
CA ALA A 147 0.49 4.31 11.93
C ALA A 147 1.43 5.52 11.84
N GLU A 148 1.94 6.00 12.98
CA GLU A 148 2.89 7.10 13.01
C GLU A 148 4.26 6.75 12.44
N HIS A 149 4.74 5.51 12.65
CA HIS A 149 5.97 5.04 12.03
C HIS A 149 5.84 5.12 10.51
N PHE A 150 4.70 4.67 10.00
CA PHE A 150 4.38 4.75 8.58
C PHE A 150 4.29 6.19 8.09
N VAL A 151 3.74 7.12 8.85
CA VAL A 151 3.65 8.53 8.46
C VAL A 151 5.04 9.16 8.36
N LEU A 152 5.91 8.90 9.34
CA LEU A 152 7.31 9.35 9.31
C LEU A 152 8.05 8.79 8.08
N LEU A 153 7.87 7.50 7.82
CA LEU A 153 8.44 6.80 6.68
C LEU A 153 7.94 7.37 5.34
N THR A 154 6.62 7.54 5.19
CA THR A 154 6.02 8.01 3.95
C THR A 154 6.25 9.51 3.73
N ASP A 155 6.52 10.29 4.79
CA ASP A 155 6.99 11.66 4.64
C ASP A 155 8.38 11.72 4.00
N LEU A 156 9.29 10.77 4.31
CA LEU A 156 10.57 10.65 3.61
C LEU A 156 10.35 10.28 2.14
N PHE A 157 9.52 9.27 1.86
CA PHE A 157 9.16 8.89 0.49
C PHE A 157 8.61 10.07 -0.32
N VAL A 158 7.69 10.85 0.25
CA VAL A 158 7.10 12.03 -0.40
C VAL A 158 8.16 13.06 -0.78
N GLU A 159 9.12 13.33 0.11
CA GLU A 159 10.18 14.30 -0.17
C GLU A 159 11.19 13.83 -1.22
N MET A 160 11.42 12.52 -1.31
CA MET A 160 12.24 11.94 -2.37
C MET A 160 11.54 11.96 -3.73
N VAL A 161 10.24 11.64 -3.78
CA VAL A 161 9.47 11.51 -5.03
C VAL A 161 9.05 12.85 -5.61
N ARG A 162 8.69 13.81 -4.75
CA ARG A 162 8.08 15.09 -5.17
C ARG A 162 8.88 15.84 -6.24
N PRO A 163 10.22 16.01 -6.15
CA PRO A 163 10.98 16.73 -7.18
C PRO A 163 10.87 16.09 -8.57
N TYR A 164 10.81 14.75 -8.63
CA TYR A 164 10.67 14.00 -9.89
C TYR A 164 9.27 14.13 -10.49
N LEU A 165 8.22 14.08 -9.67
CA LEU A 165 6.86 14.31 -10.15
C LEU A 165 6.68 15.74 -10.68
N GLN A 166 7.29 16.72 -10.02
CA GLN A 166 7.28 18.11 -10.49
C GLN A 166 8.02 18.27 -11.83
N ALA A 167 9.06 17.47 -12.06
CA ALA A 167 9.75 17.35 -13.34
C ALA A 167 9.03 16.43 -14.35
N SER A 168 7.81 15.97 -14.05
CA SER A 168 7.01 15.06 -14.89
C SER A 168 7.68 13.71 -15.18
N VAL A 169 8.56 13.25 -14.30
CA VAL A 169 9.12 11.89 -14.34
C VAL A 169 8.06 10.91 -13.89
N GLU A 170 7.81 9.87 -14.69
CA GLU A 170 6.86 8.83 -14.30
C GLU A 170 7.38 8.00 -13.12
N LEU A 171 6.48 7.52 -12.26
CA LEU A 171 6.83 6.74 -11.07
C LEU A 171 7.65 5.47 -11.35
N ARG A 172 7.44 4.85 -12.53
CA ARG A 172 8.21 3.67 -12.95
C ARG A 172 9.64 4.00 -13.37
N ASP A 173 9.90 5.27 -13.67
CA ASP A 173 11.16 5.79 -14.19
C ASP A 173 11.90 6.60 -13.12
N LEU A 174 11.49 6.50 -11.84
CA LEU A 174 12.21 7.09 -10.72
C LEU A 174 13.64 6.53 -10.65
N PRO A 175 14.64 7.34 -10.29
CA PRO A 175 16.03 6.89 -10.20
C PRO A 175 16.33 6.06 -8.95
N PHE A 176 15.29 5.62 -8.24
CA PHE A 176 15.38 4.78 -7.06
C PHE A 176 14.18 3.84 -7.00
N LEU A 177 14.38 2.71 -6.33
CA LEU A 177 13.32 1.77 -5.98
C LEU A 177 12.97 1.96 -4.51
N TRP A 178 11.68 1.86 -4.20
CA TRP A 178 11.16 1.92 -2.85
C TRP A 178 10.25 0.72 -2.61
N ASP A 179 10.64 -0.13 -1.66
CA ASP A 179 9.88 -1.32 -1.27
C ASP A 179 9.59 -1.28 0.25
N VAL A 180 8.33 -1.41 0.64
CA VAL A 180 7.86 -1.27 2.03
C VAL A 180 7.87 -2.63 2.77
N THR A 181 8.04 -2.60 4.10
CA THR A 181 8.12 -3.71 5.09
C THR A 181 7.55 -5.07 4.67
N ASP A 182 6.29 -5.14 4.22
CA ASP A 182 5.60 -6.40 3.91
C ASP A 182 6.11 -7.07 2.62
N GLN A 183 6.95 -6.38 1.86
CA GLN A 183 7.57 -6.88 0.62
C GLN A 183 8.99 -7.39 0.86
N VAL A 184 9.61 -7.05 2.00
CA VAL A 184 11.00 -7.41 2.27
C VAL A 184 11.12 -8.09 3.62
N GLU A 185 11.14 -9.42 3.59
CA GLU A 185 11.64 -10.23 4.68
C GLU A 185 13.07 -10.65 4.34
N LEU A 186 13.98 -10.47 5.30
CA LEU A 186 15.38 -10.86 5.20
C LEU A 186 15.63 -12.04 6.15
N PRO A 187 15.22 -13.27 5.76
CA PRO A 187 15.44 -14.44 6.58
C PRO A 187 16.91 -14.86 6.54
N TRP A 188 17.42 -15.31 7.68
CA TRP A 188 18.69 -16.04 7.74
C TRP A 188 18.62 -17.18 8.74
N ARG A 189 19.56 -18.11 8.63
CA ARG A 189 19.68 -19.25 9.55
C ARG A 189 20.88 -19.03 10.45
N GLU A 190 20.63 -19.07 11.74
CA GLU A 190 21.66 -18.98 12.75
C GLU A 190 21.94 -20.41 13.27
N GLY A 191 23.20 -20.84 13.17
CA GLY A 191 23.64 -22.09 13.78
C GLY A 191 23.57 -21.97 15.30
N SER A 192 22.78 -22.84 15.96
CA SER A 192 22.77 -22.91 17.42
C SER A 192 23.88 -23.82 17.93
N ILE A 193 24.45 -23.47 19.09
CA ILE A 193 25.32 -24.35 19.89
C ILE A 193 24.63 -25.71 20.17
N SER A 194 23.30 -25.74 20.20
CA SER A 194 22.49 -26.96 20.38
C SER A 194 22.27 -27.81 19.11
N GLY A 195 22.85 -27.41 17.96
CA GLY A 195 22.66 -28.07 16.67
C GLY A 195 21.30 -27.81 15.99
N LYS A 196 20.36 -27.14 16.67
CA LYS A 196 19.08 -26.72 16.05
C LYS A 196 19.23 -25.39 15.33
N GLU A 197 19.13 -25.40 13.99
CA GLU A 197 19.07 -24.18 13.20
C GLU A 197 17.86 -23.33 13.62
N ARG A 198 18.10 -22.05 13.93
CA ARG A 198 17.02 -21.09 14.19
C ARG A 198 16.90 -20.18 12.98
N THR A 199 15.72 -20.15 12.36
CA THR A 199 15.40 -19.14 11.35
C THR A 199 15.13 -17.82 12.05
N ARG A 200 15.93 -16.81 11.72
CA ARG A 200 15.75 -15.42 12.12
C ARG A 200 15.27 -14.61 10.92
N VAL A 201 14.61 -13.49 11.17
CA VAL A 201 14.12 -12.60 10.11
C VAL A 201 14.35 -11.15 10.52
N VAL A 202 14.96 -10.37 9.63
CA VAL A 202 14.97 -8.90 9.71
C VAL A 202 13.88 -8.37 8.79
N ARG A 203 13.14 -7.37 9.26
CA ARG A 203 12.08 -6.70 8.50
C ARG A 203 12.33 -5.20 8.56
N PRO A 204 13.08 -4.62 7.61
CA PRO A 204 13.21 -3.18 7.50
C PRO A 204 11.84 -2.54 7.28
N ASP A 205 11.62 -1.33 7.78
CA ASP A 205 10.39 -0.60 7.53
C ASP A 205 10.28 -0.22 6.04
N ALA A 206 11.40 0.08 5.38
CA ALA A 206 11.51 0.13 3.93
C ALA A 206 12.91 -0.22 3.43
N VAL A 207 13.00 -0.60 2.16
CA VAL A 207 14.26 -0.69 1.42
C VAL A 207 14.26 0.34 0.31
N VAL A 208 15.33 1.11 0.25
CA VAL A 208 15.60 2.07 -0.82
C VAL A 208 16.80 1.59 -1.59
N GLU A 209 16.64 1.41 -2.90
CA GLU A 209 17.75 1.08 -3.79
C GLU A 209 17.98 2.24 -4.75
N ILE A 210 19.23 2.69 -4.88
CA ILE A 210 19.62 3.76 -5.80
C ILE A 210 20.62 3.18 -6.80
N PRO A 211 20.14 2.72 -7.98
CA PRO A 211 20.98 2.03 -8.95
C PRO A 211 22.17 2.85 -9.45
N ALA A 212 21.97 4.15 -9.72
CA ALA A 212 23.02 5.04 -10.20
C ALA A 212 24.20 5.16 -9.21
N ALA A 213 23.91 5.08 -7.92
CA ALA A 213 24.92 5.12 -6.86
C ALA A 213 25.40 3.72 -6.44
N ARG A 214 24.77 2.65 -6.95
CA ARG A 214 24.98 1.26 -6.51
C ARG A 214 24.88 1.13 -4.98
N ARG A 215 23.87 1.77 -4.39
CA ARG A 215 23.63 1.78 -2.93
C ARG A 215 22.28 1.17 -2.60
N ARG A 216 22.22 0.47 -1.46
CA ARG A 216 21.00 -0.03 -0.84
C ARG A 216 20.89 0.50 0.58
N PHE A 217 19.71 0.94 0.98
CA PHE A 217 19.45 1.44 2.33
C PHE A 217 18.32 0.66 2.96
N PHE A 218 18.54 0.17 4.17
CA PHE A 218 17.51 -0.43 5.02
C PHE A 218 17.03 0.63 5.99
N ILE A 219 15.78 1.08 5.85
CA ILE A 219 15.20 2.16 6.66
C ILE A 219 14.50 1.56 7.87
N GLU A 220 14.81 2.09 9.05
CA GLU A 220 14.22 1.71 10.33
C GLU A 220 13.67 2.97 11.02
N CYS A 221 12.36 3.05 11.23
CA CYS A 221 11.73 4.16 11.94
C CYS A 221 11.87 3.95 13.46
N GLU A 222 12.53 4.90 14.11
CA GLU A 222 12.81 4.88 15.55
C GLU A 222 12.09 6.05 16.24
N THR A 223 10.78 5.88 16.42
CA THR A 223 9.84 6.89 16.98
C THR A 223 9.84 6.94 18.52
N GLY A 224 10.42 5.93 19.18
CA GLY A 224 10.73 5.99 20.61
C GLY A 224 9.70 5.54 21.61
N THR A 225 8.85 4.59 21.25
CA THR A 225 8.01 3.84 22.21
C THR A 225 8.83 3.07 23.26
N HIS A 226 10.13 2.86 23.04
CA HIS A 226 11.06 2.28 24.02
C HIS A 226 12.17 3.28 24.42
N THR A 227 12.46 3.32 25.72
CA THR A 227 13.57 4.10 26.29
C THR A 227 14.91 3.62 25.70
N LEU A 228 15.60 4.51 24.97
CA LEU A 228 16.95 4.25 24.47
C LEU A 228 18.01 4.31 25.56
N VAL A 229 17.71 4.92 26.72
CA VAL A 229 18.65 4.91 27.85
C VAL A 229 18.15 3.86 28.84
N PRO A 230 18.93 2.80 29.14
CA PRO A 230 18.53 1.80 30.11
C PRO A 230 18.46 2.46 31.49
N ARG A 231 17.35 2.29 32.21
CA ARG A 231 17.30 2.55 33.66
C ARG A 231 17.95 1.40 34.47
N GLY A 232 18.79 0.58 33.85
CA GLY A 232 19.45 -0.58 34.47
C GLY A 232 20.23 -1.45 33.47
N PRO A 233 21.20 -2.27 33.95
CA PRO A 233 22.20 -2.96 33.12
C PRO A 233 21.67 -4.10 32.23
N GLU A 234 20.42 -4.56 32.40
CA GLU A 234 19.89 -5.73 31.68
C GLU A 234 18.93 -5.42 30.52
N LYS A 235 18.49 -4.16 30.37
CA LYS A 235 17.54 -3.77 29.31
C LYS A 235 18.27 -3.51 28.00
N HIS A 236 18.43 -4.58 27.23
CA HIS A 236 18.84 -4.51 25.83
C HIS A 236 17.96 -3.52 25.07
N GLN A 237 18.56 -2.45 24.56
CA GLN A 237 17.85 -1.43 23.81
C GLN A 237 17.41 -2.02 22.47
N ALA A 238 16.15 -1.81 22.07
CA ALA A 238 15.58 -2.38 20.84
C ALA A 238 16.41 -2.06 19.59
N THR A 239 16.98 -0.85 19.53
CA THR A 239 17.88 -0.39 18.46
C THR A 239 19.17 -1.19 18.40
N LEU A 240 19.81 -1.48 19.54
CA LEU A 240 21.02 -2.30 19.60
C LEU A 240 20.75 -3.72 19.08
N ARG A 241 19.63 -4.33 19.51
CA ARG A 241 19.21 -5.64 18.99
C ARG A 241 18.84 -5.63 17.50
N LYS A 242 18.43 -4.48 16.94
CA LYS A 242 18.23 -4.34 15.49
C LYS A 242 19.59 -4.31 14.80
N LEU A 243 20.54 -3.52 15.29
CA LEU A 243 21.91 -3.44 14.76
C LEU A 243 22.59 -4.81 14.75
N GLU A 244 22.57 -5.55 15.86
CA GLU A 244 23.13 -6.90 15.95
C GLU A 244 22.52 -7.84 14.89
N ARG A 245 21.20 -7.80 14.72
CA ARG A 245 20.52 -8.62 13.70
C ARG A 245 20.88 -8.24 12.28
N TYR A 246 21.02 -6.94 11.98
CA TYR A 246 21.50 -6.51 10.67
C TYR A 246 22.96 -6.90 10.45
N ASP A 247 23.82 -6.79 11.46
CA ASP A 247 25.23 -7.19 11.36
C ASP A 247 25.37 -8.69 11.11
N ASP A 248 24.57 -9.52 11.80
CA ASP A 248 24.51 -10.95 11.55
C ASP A 248 23.96 -11.28 10.15
N TYR A 249 22.95 -10.55 9.68
CA TYR A 249 22.43 -10.76 8.33
C TYR A 249 23.43 -10.32 7.24
N VAL A 250 24.08 -9.18 7.43
CA VAL A 250 24.97 -8.56 6.44
C VAL A 250 26.33 -9.24 6.38
N CYS A 251 26.86 -9.63 7.54
CA CYS A 251 28.22 -10.15 7.69
C CYS A 251 28.26 -11.63 8.07
N GLY A 252 27.16 -12.21 8.55
CA GLY A 252 27.08 -13.63 8.90
C GLY A 252 27.10 -14.51 7.65
N LEU A 253 27.98 -15.51 7.65
CA LEU A 253 28.20 -16.43 6.54
C LEU A 253 27.11 -17.51 6.51
N VAL A 254 26.63 -17.83 5.31
CA VAL A 254 25.61 -18.89 5.10
C VAL A 254 26.21 -20.27 5.34
N ASP A 255 27.42 -20.48 4.83
CA ASP A 255 28.27 -21.64 5.10
C ASP A 255 29.76 -21.25 4.97
N GLY A 256 30.64 -22.01 5.64
CA GLY A 256 32.07 -21.74 5.62
C GLY A 256 32.78 -22.08 4.29
N ARG A 257 32.07 -22.61 3.28
CA ARG A 257 32.68 -23.04 2.02
C ARG A 257 32.59 -21.98 0.93
N ALA A 258 31.45 -21.32 0.79
CA ALA A 258 31.28 -20.25 -0.19
C ALA A 258 31.83 -18.90 0.33
N GLY A 259 31.93 -18.74 1.66
CA GLY A 259 32.37 -17.48 2.26
C GLY A 259 31.43 -16.30 1.99
N LEU A 260 30.19 -16.58 1.56
CA LEU A 260 29.18 -15.57 1.26
C LEU A 260 28.31 -15.30 2.48
N SER A 261 27.99 -14.03 2.70
CA SER A 261 27.01 -13.65 3.71
C SER A 261 25.57 -13.86 3.27
N HIS A 262 24.64 -13.89 4.22
CA HIS A 262 23.20 -13.96 3.89
C HIS A 262 22.75 -12.81 3.01
N TYR A 263 23.28 -11.60 3.23
CA TYR A 263 23.06 -10.46 2.37
C TYR A 263 23.54 -10.70 0.93
N GLN A 264 24.76 -11.21 0.74
CA GLN A 264 25.32 -11.46 -0.60
C GLN A 264 24.54 -12.53 -1.36
N VAL A 265 24.02 -13.54 -0.66
CA VAL A 265 23.14 -14.55 -1.28
C VAL A 265 21.82 -13.93 -1.73
N ARG A 266 21.23 -13.03 -0.94
CA ARG A 266 19.98 -12.35 -1.31
C ARG A 266 20.18 -11.31 -2.40
N TYR A 267 21.31 -10.62 -2.38
CA TYR A 267 21.66 -9.50 -3.24
C TYR A 267 23.04 -9.73 -3.88
N PRO A 268 23.09 -10.48 -5.00
CA PRO A 268 24.35 -10.83 -5.66
C PRO A 268 24.95 -9.68 -6.50
N ASP A 269 24.34 -8.49 -6.49
CA ASP A 269 24.78 -7.31 -7.24
C ASP A 269 26.05 -6.64 -6.70
N GLY A 270 26.51 -7.06 -5.51
CA GLY A 270 27.68 -6.52 -4.83
C GLY A 270 27.50 -5.08 -4.33
N TRP A 271 26.26 -4.57 -4.28
CA TRP A 271 26.01 -3.23 -3.75
C TRP A 271 26.12 -3.27 -2.23
N PRO A 272 26.84 -2.32 -1.61
CA PRO A 272 26.83 -2.23 -0.15
C PRO A 272 25.47 -1.75 0.35
N CYS A 273 25.12 -2.20 1.56
CA CYS A 273 23.94 -1.74 2.27
C CYS A 273 24.30 -0.86 3.49
N GLU A 274 23.44 0.09 3.81
CA GLU A 274 23.51 0.90 5.04
C GLU A 274 22.15 0.90 5.74
N VAL A 275 22.16 0.76 7.07
CA VAL A 275 20.95 0.84 7.90
C VAL A 275 20.73 2.30 8.33
N LEU A 276 19.63 2.92 7.90
CA LEU A 276 19.28 4.28 8.27
C LEU A 276 18.16 4.26 9.33
N PHE A 277 18.50 4.66 10.55
CA PHE A 277 17.52 4.92 11.60
C PHE A 277 16.89 6.29 11.38
N LEU A 278 15.67 6.30 10.84
CA LEU A 278 14.86 7.49 10.62
C LEU A 278 14.18 7.87 11.94
N VAL A 279 14.51 9.05 12.46
CA VAL A 279 13.96 9.55 13.73
C VAL A 279 13.15 10.83 13.54
N PRO A 280 12.19 11.13 14.44
CA PRO A 280 11.32 12.31 14.30
C PRO A 280 12.05 13.64 14.52
N GLY A 281 13.16 13.68 15.28
CA GLY A 281 13.83 14.94 15.61
C GLY A 281 15.24 14.80 16.21
N GLY A 282 15.89 15.96 16.41
CA GLY A 282 17.31 16.07 16.78
C GLY A 282 17.72 15.38 18.08
N PRO A 283 16.99 15.53 19.22
CA PRO A 283 17.36 14.84 20.46
C PRO A 283 17.37 13.31 20.31
N ARG A 284 16.36 12.76 19.63
CA ARG A 284 16.29 11.32 19.33
C ARG A 284 17.41 10.89 18.39
N GLN A 285 17.79 11.74 17.43
CA GLN A 285 18.92 11.50 16.54
C GLN A 285 20.21 11.33 17.33
N GLN A 286 20.51 12.26 18.24
CA GLN A 286 21.71 12.21 19.07
C GLN A 286 21.75 10.95 19.94
N SER A 287 20.63 10.61 20.61
CA SER A 287 20.55 9.39 21.42
C SER A 287 20.74 8.13 20.57
N THR A 288 20.11 8.06 19.39
CA THR A 288 20.22 6.89 18.52
C THR A 288 21.62 6.78 17.91
N GLU A 289 22.24 7.89 17.52
CA GLU A 289 23.62 7.92 17.02
C GLU A 289 24.62 7.48 18.10
N ALA A 290 24.39 7.84 19.37
CA ALA A 290 25.20 7.36 20.49
C ALA A 290 25.11 5.83 20.65
N VAL A 291 23.93 5.24 20.42
CA VAL A 291 23.76 3.77 20.39
C VAL A 291 24.50 3.15 19.21
N VAL A 292 24.39 3.75 18.02
CA VAL A 292 25.12 3.29 16.83
C VAL A 292 26.63 3.36 17.05
N ALA A 293 27.14 4.44 17.65
CA ALA A 293 28.55 4.59 17.99
C ALA A 293 29.01 3.56 19.03
N THR A 294 28.19 3.29 20.04
CA THR A 294 28.46 2.27 21.06
C THR A 294 28.53 0.88 20.44
N PHE A 295 27.60 0.55 19.55
CA PHE A 295 27.60 -0.69 18.79
C PHE A 295 28.86 -0.84 17.94
N ARG A 296 29.24 0.19 17.17
CA ARG A 296 30.45 0.18 16.34
C ARG A 296 31.74 -0.05 17.13
N SER A 297 31.81 0.49 18.35
CA SER A 297 32.95 0.30 19.25
C SER A 297 32.92 -1.04 20.00
N SER A 298 31.83 -1.80 19.90
CA SER A 298 31.72 -3.10 20.54
C SER A 298 32.53 -4.16 19.80
N ARG A 299 33.09 -5.14 20.54
CA ARG A 299 33.81 -6.28 19.95
C ARG A 299 32.94 -7.17 19.07
N ASN A 300 31.61 -7.00 19.12
CA ASN A 300 30.65 -7.82 18.40
C ASN A 300 30.28 -7.23 17.04
N ALA A 301 30.60 -5.95 16.77
CA ALA A 301 30.32 -5.34 15.48
C ALA A 301 31.29 -5.86 14.42
N LYS A 302 30.75 -6.44 13.35
CA LYS A 302 31.53 -7.01 12.24
C LYS A 302 31.72 -5.98 11.14
N CYS A 303 30.65 -5.60 10.45
CA CYS A 303 30.78 -4.85 9.21
C CYS A 303 29.57 -4.00 8.80
N VAL A 304 28.43 -4.05 9.50
CA VAL A 304 27.25 -3.28 9.08
C VAL A 304 27.47 -1.76 9.23
N SER A 305 27.21 -1.02 8.16
CA SER A 305 27.13 0.45 8.22
C SER A 305 25.74 0.87 8.70
N ALA A 306 25.67 1.79 9.67
CA ALA A 306 24.41 2.31 10.16
C ALA A 306 24.50 3.80 10.54
N ARG A 307 23.40 4.56 10.44
CA ARG A 307 23.37 5.98 10.84
C ARG A 307 22.00 6.36 11.38
N ALA A 308 21.96 7.26 12.35
CA ALA A 308 20.72 7.90 12.78
C ALA A 308 20.55 9.27 12.13
N LEU A 309 19.42 9.48 11.46
CA LEU A 309 19.12 10.71 10.75
C LEU A 309 17.71 11.20 11.10
N SER A 310 17.60 12.48 11.44
CA SER A 310 16.29 13.15 11.43
C SER A 310 15.71 13.13 10.02
N ARG A 311 14.38 13.24 9.89
CA ARG A 311 13.74 13.26 8.56
C ARG A 311 14.36 14.26 7.58
N PRO A 312 14.60 15.54 7.91
CA PRO A 312 15.25 16.47 6.99
C PRO A 312 16.68 16.04 6.61
N SER A 313 17.45 15.51 7.57
CA SER A 313 18.80 15.02 7.32
C SER A 313 18.81 13.77 6.43
N ALA A 314 17.84 12.86 6.62
CA ALA A 314 17.67 11.66 5.79
C ALA A 314 17.31 12.01 4.35
N ASP A 315 16.42 12.97 4.15
CA ASP A 315 16.07 13.48 2.82
C ASP A 315 17.29 14.08 2.10
N ALA A 316 18.01 14.99 2.76
CA ALA A 316 19.21 15.60 2.19
C ALA A 316 20.30 14.55 1.89
N TYR A 317 20.49 13.59 2.80
CA TYR A 317 21.46 12.52 2.66
C TYR A 317 21.16 11.61 1.46
N LEU A 318 19.91 11.14 1.32
CA LEU A 318 19.51 10.28 0.20
C LEU A 318 19.54 11.04 -1.13
N LYS A 319 19.12 12.31 -1.15
CA LYS A 319 19.20 13.17 -2.35
C LYS A 319 20.62 13.36 -2.85
N GLY A 320 21.63 13.30 -1.99
CA GLY A 320 23.04 13.34 -2.39
C GLY A 320 23.46 12.21 -3.33
N PHE A 321 22.70 11.11 -3.38
CA PHE A 321 22.95 9.97 -4.27
C PHE A 321 22.04 9.96 -5.51
N LEU A 322 21.04 10.82 -5.55
CA LEU A 322 20.05 10.83 -6.62
C LEU A 322 20.48 11.80 -7.74
N PRO A 323 20.27 11.44 -9.02
CA PRO A 323 20.49 12.37 -10.11
C PRO A 323 19.50 13.54 -10.03
N PRO A 324 19.87 14.75 -10.51
CA PRO A 324 18.94 15.87 -10.53
C PRO A 324 17.67 15.52 -11.31
N PRO A 325 16.49 16.03 -10.90
CA PRO A 325 15.26 15.83 -11.65
C PRO A 325 15.40 16.47 -13.03
N GLN A 326 15.45 15.64 -14.08
CA GLN A 326 15.42 16.10 -15.45
C GLN A 326 14.09 15.64 -16.06
N ALA A 327 13.40 16.56 -16.72
CA ALA A 327 12.24 16.18 -17.51
C ALA A 327 12.70 15.13 -18.53
N SER A 328 11.93 14.06 -18.68
CA SER A 328 12.21 13.04 -19.69
C SER A 328 12.13 13.69 -21.07
N THR A 329 13.28 14.14 -21.59
CA THR A 329 13.48 14.57 -22.98
C THR A 329 13.81 13.39 -23.88
N ALA A 330 13.66 12.16 -23.37
CA ALA A 330 13.92 10.95 -24.12
C ALA A 330 12.89 10.83 -25.27
N SER A 331 13.28 11.40 -26.42
CA SER A 331 12.99 10.84 -27.73
C SER A 331 13.11 9.33 -27.62
N ARG A 332 11.99 8.69 -27.91
CA ARG A 332 11.72 7.28 -27.75
C ARG A 332 12.55 6.48 -28.75
N GLU A 333 13.86 6.40 -28.54
CA GLU A 333 14.69 5.41 -29.20
C GLU A 333 14.50 4.06 -28.48
N PRO A 334 14.22 2.97 -29.21
CA PRO A 334 14.18 1.64 -28.63
C PRO A 334 15.62 1.27 -28.24
N SER A 335 15.98 1.52 -26.98
CA SER A 335 17.26 1.05 -26.44
C SER A 335 17.30 -0.47 -26.52
N ALA A 336 18.09 -0.93 -27.46
CA ALA A 336 18.47 -2.31 -27.68
C ALA A 336 19.29 -2.80 -26.48
N ALA A 337 18.62 -3.51 -25.58
CA ALA A 337 19.04 -4.78 -25.00
C ALA A 337 17.98 -5.17 -23.97
N ALA A 338 16.83 -5.63 -24.49
CA ALA A 338 15.99 -6.50 -23.69
C ALA A 338 16.89 -7.65 -23.19
N ARG A 339 17.01 -7.78 -21.86
CA ARG A 339 17.45 -9.05 -21.27
C ARG A 339 16.66 -10.15 -21.97
N PRO A 340 17.28 -11.25 -22.43
CA PRO A 340 16.51 -12.36 -22.99
C PRO A 340 15.45 -12.72 -21.97
N GLY A 341 14.20 -12.45 -22.34
CA GLY A 341 13.05 -12.74 -21.52
C GLY A 341 13.07 -14.24 -21.30
N THR A 342 13.43 -14.65 -20.09
CA THR A 342 13.07 -15.98 -19.62
C THR A 342 11.56 -16.07 -19.84
N PRO A 343 11.06 -17.07 -20.58
CA PRO A 343 9.63 -17.20 -20.78
C PRO A 343 8.96 -17.13 -19.41
N LEU A 344 7.92 -16.30 -19.32
CA LEU A 344 7.05 -16.12 -18.16
C LEU A 344 6.34 -17.43 -17.84
N PHE A 345 7.10 -18.40 -17.37
CA PHE A 345 6.62 -19.59 -16.69
C PHE A 345 6.81 -19.31 -15.21
N TYR A 346 5.74 -19.49 -14.43
CA TYR A 346 5.80 -19.40 -12.97
C TYR A 346 6.90 -20.34 -12.48
N GLY A 347 7.89 -19.81 -11.74
CA GLY A 347 9.03 -20.60 -11.22
C GLY A 347 8.59 -21.66 -10.22
N GLU A 348 9.48 -22.54 -9.76
CA GLU A 348 9.11 -23.66 -8.87
C GLU A 348 8.32 -23.24 -7.63
N VAL A 349 8.66 -22.08 -7.05
CA VAL A 349 7.96 -21.53 -5.88
C VAL A 349 6.52 -21.11 -6.24
N ASP A 350 6.34 -20.42 -7.37
CA ASP A 350 5.03 -19.99 -7.85
C ASP A 350 4.18 -21.18 -8.32
N HIS A 351 4.81 -22.15 -9.00
CA HIS A 351 4.18 -23.42 -9.37
C HIS A 351 3.70 -24.18 -8.13
N LEU A 352 4.54 -24.28 -7.10
CA LEU A 352 4.19 -24.95 -5.86
C LEU A 352 3.07 -24.20 -5.12
N ALA A 353 3.08 -22.86 -5.11
CA ALA A 353 2.02 -22.06 -4.52
C ALA A 353 0.68 -22.24 -5.25
N VAL A 354 0.69 -22.20 -6.60
CA VAL A 354 -0.51 -22.43 -7.42
C VAL A 354 -1.02 -23.87 -7.27
N LYS A 355 -0.11 -24.86 -7.29
CA LYS A 355 -0.44 -26.27 -7.08
C LYS A 355 -1.06 -26.49 -5.71
N THR A 356 -0.46 -25.95 -4.66
CA THR A 356 -0.99 -26.03 -3.28
C THR A 356 -2.37 -25.40 -3.20
N PHE A 357 -2.55 -24.20 -3.74
CA PHE A 357 -3.85 -23.51 -3.78
C PHE A 357 -4.93 -24.33 -4.51
N VAL A 358 -4.62 -24.91 -5.67
CA VAL A 358 -5.56 -25.73 -6.44
C VAL A 358 -5.94 -27.00 -5.67
N LEU A 359 -4.95 -27.66 -5.05
CA LEU A 359 -5.18 -28.87 -4.26
C LEU A 359 -6.01 -28.59 -3.01
N GLU A 360 -5.70 -27.54 -2.26
CA GLU A 360 -6.45 -27.12 -1.07
C GLU A 360 -7.88 -26.71 -1.41
N THR A 361 -8.07 -25.95 -2.49
CA THR A 361 -9.41 -25.54 -2.95
C THR A 361 -10.23 -26.76 -3.37
N SER A 362 -9.61 -27.72 -4.06
CA SER A 362 -10.27 -28.97 -4.47
C SER A 362 -10.64 -29.85 -3.27
N ALA A 363 -9.76 -29.93 -2.27
CA ALA A 363 -10.02 -30.65 -1.03
C ALA A 363 -11.16 -30.03 -0.22
N ALA A 364 -11.15 -28.70 -0.05
CA ALA A 364 -12.22 -27.96 0.61
C ALA A 364 -13.57 -28.13 -0.11
N LEU A 365 -13.58 -28.12 -1.45
CA LEU A 365 -14.77 -28.36 -2.25
C LEU A 365 -15.31 -29.79 -2.06
N LYS A 366 -14.44 -30.80 -2.06
CA LYS A 366 -14.82 -32.19 -1.79
C LYS A 366 -15.43 -32.34 -0.39
N GLN A 367 -14.84 -31.71 0.61
CA GLN A 367 -15.34 -31.72 1.98
C GLN A 367 -16.70 -31.00 2.11
N ALA A 368 -16.85 -29.85 1.47
CA ALA A 368 -18.12 -29.13 1.41
C ALA A 368 -19.21 -29.96 0.72
N ASN A 369 -18.89 -30.61 -0.40
CA ASN A 369 -19.82 -31.49 -1.10
C ASN A 369 -20.17 -32.74 -0.30
N LEU A 370 -19.24 -33.29 0.49
CA LEU A 370 -19.54 -34.38 1.41
C LEU A 370 -20.56 -33.95 2.47
N ALA A 371 -20.39 -32.77 3.07
CA ALA A 371 -21.34 -32.22 4.02
C ALA A 371 -22.71 -31.92 3.38
N LEU A 372 -22.74 -31.45 2.13
CA LEU A 372 -23.98 -31.21 1.39
C LEU A 372 -24.70 -32.53 1.04
N ARG A 373 -23.96 -33.59 0.68
CA ARG A 373 -24.54 -34.95 0.47
C ARG A 373 -25.22 -35.46 1.73
N GLN A 374 -24.57 -35.33 2.89
CA GLN A 374 -25.15 -35.74 4.18
C GLN A 374 -26.46 -35.00 4.49
N ARG A 375 -26.57 -33.74 4.04
CA ARG A 375 -27.77 -32.90 4.22
C ARG A 375 -28.77 -32.99 3.06
N ARG A 376 -28.52 -33.87 2.06
CA ARG A 376 -29.31 -33.99 0.82
C ARG A 376 -29.51 -32.66 0.09
N LEU A 377 -28.50 -31.80 0.10
CA LEU A 377 -28.52 -30.49 -0.58
C LEU A 377 -27.80 -30.54 -1.93
N PRO A 378 -28.12 -29.62 -2.87
CA PRO A 378 -27.43 -29.52 -4.15
C PRO A 378 -25.92 -29.32 -3.97
N LEU A 379 -25.13 -30.09 -4.73
CA LEU A 379 -23.67 -30.03 -4.67
C LEU A 379 -23.14 -28.78 -5.35
N VAL A 380 -22.01 -28.29 -4.85
CA VAL A 380 -21.23 -27.24 -5.50
C VAL A 380 -20.50 -27.86 -6.70
N PRO A 381 -20.73 -27.38 -7.93
CA PRO A 381 -20.00 -27.86 -9.10
C PRO A 381 -18.52 -27.47 -9.01
N GLU A 382 -17.63 -28.28 -9.58
CA GLU A 382 -16.23 -27.87 -9.77
C GLU A 382 -16.19 -26.59 -10.62
N PRO A 383 -15.53 -25.53 -10.17
CA PRO A 383 -15.61 -24.25 -10.84
C PRO A 383 -14.80 -24.29 -12.14
N ALA A 384 -15.49 -24.37 -13.29
CA ALA A 384 -14.88 -24.17 -14.60
C ALA A 384 -14.30 -22.75 -14.79
N SER A 385 -14.73 -21.78 -13.96
CA SER A 385 -14.18 -20.43 -13.91
C SER A 385 -14.52 -19.71 -12.60
N ARG A 386 -13.73 -18.69 -12.25
CA ARG A 386 -14.00 -17.77 -11.12
C ARG A 386 -15.39 -17.12 -11.20
N ALA A 387 -15.85 -16.80 -12.40
CA ALA A 387 -17.17 -16.22 -12.63
C ALA A 387 -18.30 -17.20 -12.26
N GLY A 388 -18.15 -18.48 -12.59
CA GLY A 388 -19.09 -19.53 -12.21
C GLY A 388 -19.22 -19.69 -10.69
N MET A 389 -18.09 -19.64 -9.97
CA MET A 389 -18.08 -19.74 -8.50
C MET A 389 -18.78 -18.56 -7.82
N LEU A 390 -18.53 -17.33 -8.29
CA LEU A 390 -19.21 -16.14 -7.75
C LEU A 390 -20.71 -16.15 -8.03
N ALA A 391 -21.14 -16.63 -9.20
CA ALA A 391 -22.55 -16.76 -9.54
C ALA A 391 -23.25 -17.80 -8.64
N PHE A 392 -22.60 -18.93 -8.36
CA PHE A 392 -23.11 -19.94 -7.43
C PHE A 392 -23.27 -19.38 -6.01
N LEU A 393 -22.24 -18.71 -5.47
CA LEU A 393 -22.29 -18.13 -4.13
C LEU A 393 -23.40 -17.09 -3.98
N LYS A 394 -23.61 -16.24 -5.00
CA LYS A 394 -24.73 -15.28 -5.01
C LYS A 394 -26.09 -15.98 -4.98
N ARG A 395 -26.28 -17.06 -5.75
CA ARG A 395 -27.53 -17.83 -5.73
C ARG A 395 -27.76 -18.50 -4.37
N ALA A 396 -26.72 -19.12 -3.81
CA ALA A 396 -26.79 -19.75 -2.49
C ALA A 396 -27.13 -18.74 -1.37
N GLN A 397 -26.56 -17.54 -1.43
CA GLN A 397 -26.85 -16.47 -0.49
C GLN A 397 -28.29 -15.96 -0.60
N ALA A 398 -28.81 -15.79 -1.82
CA ALA A 398 -30.20 -15.39 -2.05
C ALA A 398 -31.20 -16.44 -1.53
N GLU A 399 -30.90 -17.73 -1.73
CA GLU A 399 -31.74 -18.83 -1.24
C GLU A 399 -31.75 -18.89 0.30
N MET A 400 -30.60 -18.69 0.96
CA MET A 400 -30.56 -18.60 2.43
C MET A 400 -31.39 -17.44 2.98
N GLN A 401 -31.40 -16.30 2.29
CA GLN A 401 -32.19 -15.14 2.68
C GLN A 401 -33.69 -15.38 2.50
N ARG A 402 -34.12 -16.05 1.42
CA ARG A 402 -35.52 -16.46 1.23
C ARG A 402 -36.01 -17.36 2.35
N ARG A 403 -35.22 -18.38 2.72
CA ARG A 403 -35.58 -19.31 3.81
C ARG A 403 -35.64 -18.66 5.19
N ARG A 404 -34.94 -17.55 5.41
CA ARG A 404 -35.04 -16.75 6.64
C ARG A 404 -36.24 -15.80 6.66
N GLY A 405 -36.79 -15.47 5.48
CA GLY A 405 -37.93 -14.55 5.34
C GLY A 405 -39.29 -15.24 5.18
N SER A 406 -39.33 -16.56 4.96
CA SER A 406 -40.59 -17.31 4.92
C SER A 406 -41.05 -17.64 6.35
N PRO A 407 -42.25 -17.21 6.79
CA PRO A 407 -42.80 -17.65 8.06
C PRO A 407 -43.03 -19.16 8.01
N SER A 408 -42.64 -19.85 9.08
CA SER A 408 -42.84 -21.30 9.20
C SER A 408 -44.34 -21.60 9.05
N PRO A 409 -44.76 -22.51 8.15
CA PRO A 409 -46.12 -23.01 8.20
C PRO A 409 -46.31 -23.73 9.53
N ALA A 410 -47.37 -23.37 10.24
CA ALA A 410 -47.78 -23.97 11.50
C ALA A 410 -48.28 -25.40 11.30
#